data_AF-A0A1C0Y546-F1
#
_entry.id   AF-A0A1C0Y546-F1
#
_cell.length_a   1.000
_cell.length_b   1.000
_cell.length_c   1.000
_cell.angle_alpha   90.00
_cell.angle_beta   90.00
_cell.angle_gamma   90.00
#
_symmetry.space_group_name_H-M   'P 1'
#
loop_
_entity.id
_entity.type
_entity.pdbx_description
1 polymer ?
#
loop_
_entity_poly.entity_id
_entity_poly.type
_entity_poly.pdbx_seq_one_letter_code
_entity_poly.pdbx_strand_id
1 'polypeptide(L)'
;MVVEITLSQTLKELEERGKNLTKNAIAVEAKVRPSTLSDLAKGDSKAIKFETLNDILNAMNRLMPDENFDIGHIIKYKEDIEPQLRIYFSE
;
A
#
# COMPACT_ATOMS: atom_id res chain seq x y z
N MET A 1 -8.29 -12.96 -10.74
CA MET A 1 -8.17 -11.65 -10.05
C MET A 1 -7.52 -11.90 -8.72
N VAL A 2 -6.29 -11.42 -8.52
CA VAL A 2 -5.57 -11.50 -7.24
C VAL A 2 -5.49 -10.11 -6.64
N VAL A 3 -5.53 -10.04 -5.31
CA VAL A 3 -5.33 -8.81 -4.55
C VAL A 3 -3.83 -8.67 -4.29
N GLU A 4 -3.24 -7.53 -4.69
CA GLU A 4 -1.82 -7.20 -4.48
C GLU A 4 -1.71 -5.99 -3.54
N ILE A 5 -0.81 -6.07 -2.57
CA ILE A 5 -0.50 -4.92 -1.69
C ILE A 5 0.49 -3.99 -2.40
N THR A 6 0.12 -2.72 -2.54
CA THR A 6 0.88 -1.72 -3.32
C THR A 6 1.42 -0.57 -2.49
N LEU A 7 1.30 -0.61 -1.16
CA LEU A 7 1.74 0.48 -0.27
C LEU A 7 3.19 0.90 -0.54
N SER A 8 4.14 -0.04 -0.70
CA SER A 8 5.53 0.31 -1.02
C SER A 8 5.67 1.10 -2.32
N GLN A 9 4.88 0.75 -3.33
CA GLN A 9 4.90 1.43 -4.61
C GLN A 9 4.31 2.84 -4.49
N THR A 10 3.20 3.00 -3.78
CA THR A 10 2.64 4.33 -3.52
C THR A 10 3.61 5.24 -2.77
N LEU A 11 4.33 4.72 -1.76
CA LEU A 11 5.33 5.53 -1.05
C LEU A 11 6.48 5.95 -1.97
N LYS A 12 6.90 5.08 -2.88
CA LYS A 12 7.92 5.39 -3.88
C LYS A 12 7.45 6.47 -4.87
N GLU A 13 6.22 6.36 -5.36
CA GLU A 13 5.61 7.35 -6.26
C GLU A 13 5.50 8.74 -5.60
N LEU A 14 5.23 8.80 -4.30
CA LEU A 14 5.27 10.05 -3.52
C LEU A 14 6.69 10.62 -3.44
N GLU A 15 7.68 9.79 -3.12
CA GLU A 15 9.08 10.19 -3.03
C GLU A 15 9.59 10.77 -4.35
N GLU A 16 9.25 10.12 -5.48
CA GLU A 16 9.56 10.59 -6.84
C GLU A 16 8.91 11.94 -7.17
N ARG A 17 7.75 12.25 -6.58
CA ARG A 17 7.06 13.56 -6.67
C ARG A 17 7.62 14.60 -5.70
N GLY A 18 8.68 14.29 -4.95
CA GLY A 18 9.29 15.17 -3.96
C GLY A 18 8.57 15.20 -2.62
N LYS A 19 7.66 14.24 -2.35
CA LYS A 19 6.93 14.13 -1.07
C LYS A 19 7.48 12.96 -0.26
N ASN A 20 8.03 13.25 0.93
CA ASN A 20 8.61 12.21 1.77
C ASN A 20 7.61 11.73 2.83
N LEU A 21 7.01 10.55 2.60
CA LEU A 21 6.19 9.85 3.58
C LEU A 21 6.82 8.50 3.91
N THR A 22 7.28 8.34 5.16
CA THR A 22 7.97 7.11 5.57
C THR A 22 7.03 6.14 6.27
N LYS A 23 7.32 4.83 6.13
CA LYS A 23 6.62 3.77 6.88
C LYS A 23 6.63 4.02 8.39
N ASN A 24 7.74 4.48 8.96
CA ASN A 24 7.81 4.72 10.39
C ASN A 24 6.90 5.88 10.82
N ALA A 25 6.85 6.96 10.05
CA ALA A 25 5.95 8.08 10.33
C ALA A 25 4.48 7.61 10.33
N ILE A 26 4.08 6.82 9.32
CA ILE A 26 2.74 6.24 9.24
C ILE A 26 2.47 5.33 10.44
N ALA A 27 3.40 4.45 10.80
CA ALA A 27 3.21 3.51 11.91
C ALA A 27 3.01 4.23 13.25
N VAL A 28 3.81 5.28 13.52
CA VAL A 28 3.67 6.10 14.72
C VAL A 28 2.32 6.82 14.74
N GLU A 29 1.95 7.46 13.63
CA GLU A 29 0.71 8.23 13.52
C GLU A 29 -0.55 7.34 13.58
N ALA A 30 -0.50 6.16 12.95
CA ALA A 30 -1.58 5.17 12.96
C ALA A 30 -1.66 4.38 14.28
N LYS A 31 -0.68 4.52 15.18
CA LYS A 31 -0.52 3.68 16.39
C LYS A 31 -0.44 2.19 16.06
N VAL A 32 0.14 1.86 14.92
CA VAL A 32 0.37 0.50 14.44
C VAL A 32 1.84 0.14 14.68
N ARG A 33 2.12 -1.14 15.01
CA ARG A 33 3.50 -1.59 15.19
C ARG A 33 4.29 -1.41 13.87
N PRO A 34 5.51 -0.85 13.88
CA PRO A 34 6.31 -0.67 12.67
C PRO A 34 6.53 -1.96 11.86
N SER A 35 6.62 -3.10 12.56
CA SER A 35 6.71 -4.42 11.92
C SER A 35 5.47 -4.73 11.08
N THR A 36 4.27 -4.47 11.60
CA THR A 36 3.00 -4.71 10.89
C THR A 36 2.93 -3.91 9.60
N LEU A 37 3.30 -2.63 9.62
CA LEU A 37 3.31 -1.83 8.40
C LEU A 37 4.41 -2.29 7.43
N SER A 38 5.55 -2.74 7.95
CA SER A 38 6.63 -3.28 7.13
C SER A 38 6.25 -4.58 6.43
N ASP A 39 5.59 -5.50 7.14
CA ASP A 39 5.12 -6.78 6.62
C ASP A 39 4.00 -6.55 5.59
N LEU A 40 3.09 -5.59 5.85
CA LEU A 40 2.08 -5.16 4.89
C LEU A 40 2.75 -4.65 3.61
N ALA A 41 3.67 -3.69 3.75
CA ALA A 41 4.33 -3.05 2.61
C ALA A 41 5.15 -4.03 1.73
N LYS A 42 5.64 -5.14 2.31
CA LYS A 42 6.32 -6.22 1.58
C LYS A 42 5.39 -7.22 0.92
N GLY A 43 4.10 -7.23 1.26
CA GLY A 43 3.15 -8.26 0.84
C GLY A 43 3.21 -9.55 1.66
N ASP A 44 3.95 -9.56 2.78
CA ASP A 44 4.07 -10.73 3.67
C ASP A 44 2.79 -10.94 4.51
N SER A 45 1.92 -9.93 4.59
CA SER A 45 0.65 -9.99 5.30
C SER A 45 -0.43 -10.67 4.47
N LYS A 46 -0.88 -11.86 4.90
CA LYS A 46 -1.99 -12.59 4.27
C LYS A 46 -3.37 -11.98 4.56
N ALA A 47 -3.50 -11.18 5.61
CA ALA A 47 -4.72 -10.52 6.01
C ALA A 47 -4.40 -9.23 6.78
N ILE A 48 -5.30 -8.25 6.68
CA ILE A 48 -5.27 -7.03 7.47
C ILE A 48 -6.67 -6.77 8.03
N LYS A 49 -6.76 -6.37 9.30
CA LYS A 49 -8.03 -5.95 9.89
C LYS A 49 -8.46 -4.64 9.25
N PHE A 50 -9.76 -4.49 8.99
CA PHE A 50 -10.32 -3.26 8.42
C PHE A 50 -9.99 -2.02 9.25
N GLU A 51 -10.06 -2.13 10.59
CA GLU A 51 -9.67 -1.05 11.51
C GLU A 51 -8.22 -0.61 11.29
N THR A 52 -7.29 -1.56 11.23
CA THR A 52 -5.87 -1.27 10.99
C THR A 52 -5.64 -0.62 9.62
N LEU A 53 -6.35 -1.09 8.59
CA LEU A 53 -6.29 -0.47 7.26
C LEU A 53 -6.79 0.98 7.30
N ASN A 54 -7.91 1.22 7.97
CA ASN A 54 -8.49 2.55 8.14
C ASN A 54 -7.57 3.47 8.94
N ASP A 55 -6.95 2.99 10.01
CA ASP A 55 -5.99 3.75 10.82
C ASP A 55 -4.76 4.17 9.99
N ILE A 56 -4.27 3.28 9.13
CA ILE A 56 -3.16 3.58 8.20
C ILE A 56 -3.58 4.66 7.19
N LEU A 57 -4.73 4.52 6.54
CA LEU A 57 -5.22 5.51 5.58
C LEU A 57 -5.43 6.89 6.23
N ASN A 58 -6.04 6.93 7.41
CA ASN A 58 -6.24 8.16 8.16
C ASN A 58 -4.91 8.79 8.57
N ALA A 59 -3.93 7.98 9.00
CA ALA A 59 -2.60 8.48 9.31
C ALA A 59 -1.91 9.08 8.08
N MET A 60 -1.98 8.42 6.93
CA MET A 60 -1.42 8.94 5.68
C MET A 60 -2.07 10.28 5.30
N ASN A 61 -3.40 10.38 5.37
CA ASN A 61 -4.14 11.62 5.09
C ASN A 61 -3.84 12.75 6.10
N ARG A 62 -3.60 12.43 7.37
CA ARG A 62 -3.18 13.43 8.37
C ARG A 62 -1.75 13.92 8.14
N LEU A 63 -0.84 13.03 7.72
CA LEU A 63 0.56 13.37 7.47
C LEU A 63 0.76 14.14 6.15
N MET A 64 -0.13 13.94 5.17
CA MET A 64 -0.11 14.65 3.89
C MET A 64 -1.51 15.20 3.57
N PRO A 65 -1.91 16.33 4.18
CA PRO A 65 -3.26 16.88 4.02
C PRO A 65 -3.58 17.36 2.59
N ASP A 66 -2.55 17.60 1.77
CA ASP A 66 -2.69 17.97 0.35
C ASP A 66 -2.77 16.75 -0.59
N GLU A 67 -2.72 15.53 -0.06
CA GLU A 67 -2.96 14.29 -0.80
C GLU A 67 -4.30 13.68 -0.34
N ASN A 68 -4.85 12.77 -1.15
CA ASN A 68 -6.05 12.02 -0.78
C ASN A 68 -5.80 10.52 -0.98
N PHE A 69 -5.46 9.84 0.10
CA PHE A 69 -5.23 8.41 0.11
C PHE A 69 -6.52 7.66 0.40
N ASP A 70 -6.78 6.68 -0.45
CA ASP A 70 -7.87 5.72 -0.34
C ASP A 70 -7.32 4.28 -0.36
N ILE A 71 -8.22 3.29 -0.30
CA ILE A 71 -7.84 1.87 -0.31
C ILE A 71 -7.01 1.47 -1.53
N GLY A 72 -7.17 2.14 -2.68
CA GLY A 72 -6.44 1.86 -3.92
C GLY A 72 -4.94 2.18 -3.84
N HIS A 73 -4.55 2.97 -2.85
CA HIS A 73 -3.15 3.29 -2.53
C HIS A 73 -2.47 2.19 -1.69
N ILE A 74 -3.26 1.31 -1.08
CA ILE A 74 -2.72 0.18 -0.29
C ILE A 74 -2.92 -1.13 -1.03
N ILE A 75 -4.03 -1.27 -1.77
CA ILE A 75 -4.46 -2.54 -2.36
C ILE A 75 -4.95 -2.32 -3.79
N LYS A 76 -4.45 -3.10 -4.75
CA LYS A 76 -4.93 -3.11 -6.13
C LYS A 76 -5.31 -4.53 -6.57
N TYR A 77 -6.25 -4.60 -7.51
CA TYR A 77 -6.57 -5.86 -8.19
C TYR A 77 -5.62 -6.05 -9.37
N LYS A 78 -5.08 -7.25 -9.49
CA LYS A 78 -4.30 -7.69 -10.63
C LYS A 78 -5.01 -8.85 -11.31
N GLU A 79 -5.00 -8.85 -12.64
CA GLU A 79 -5.46 -10.01 -13.38
C GLU A 79 -4.59 -11.21 -13.02
N ASP A 80 -5.25 -12.32 -12.71
CA ASP A 80 -4.57 -13.59 -12.46
C ASP A 80 -4.39 -14.28 -13.80
N ILE A 81 -3.43 -13.78 -14.59
CA ILE A 81 -3.13 -14.38 -15.88
C ILE A 81 -2.22 -15.56 -15.62
N GLU A 82 -2.68 -16.76 -15.97
CA GLU A 82 -1.84 -17.96 -15.87
C GLU A 82 -0.52 -17.72 -16.61
N PRO A 83 0.64 -18.13 -16.07
CA PRO A 83 1.94 -17.83 -16.66
C PRO A 83 2.04 -18.22 -18.15
N GLN A 84 1.42 -19.34 -18.54
CA GLN A 84 1.33 -19.83 -19.92
C GLN A 84 0.55 -18.92 -20.87
N LEU A 85 -0.36 -18.10 -20.37
CA LEU A 85 -1.17 -17.18 -21.16
C LEU A 85 -0.50 -15.81 -21.32
N ARG A 86 0.48 -15.47 -20.49
CA ARG A 86 1.15 -14.16 -20.48
C ARG A 86 1.87 -13.82 -21.79
N ILE A 87 2.39 -14.83 -22.49
CA ILE A 87 3.01 -14.70 -23.82
C ILE A 87 2.03 -14.29 -24.93
N TYR A 88 0.72 -14.49 -24.74
CA TYR A 88 -0.30 -14.13 -25.73
C TYR A 88 -0.90 -12.74 -25.51
N PHE A 89 -0.66 -12.11 -24.36
CA PHE A 89 -1.17 -10.79 -24.01
C PHE A 89 -0.06 -9.73 -23.86
N SER A 90 1.13 -10.03 -24.36
CA SER A 90 2.27 -9.09 -24.42
C SER A 90 2.32 -8.42 -25.78
N GLU A 91 1.29 -7.66 -26.15
CA GLU A 91 1.29 -6.72 -27.29
C GLU A 91 1.30 -5.27 -26.78
#